data_AF-A0A2E7MAG6-F1
#
_entry.id   AF-A0A2E7MAG6-F1
#
_cell.length_a   1.000
_cell.length_b   1.000
_cell.length_c   1.000
_cell.angle_alpha   90.00
_cell.angle_beta   90.00
_cell.angle_gamma   90.00
#
_symmetry.space_group_name_H-M   'P 1'
#
loop_
_entity.id
_entity.type
_entity.pdbx_description
1 polymer ?
#
loop_
_entity_poly.entity_id
_entity_poly.type
_entity_poly.pdbx_seq_one_letter_code
_entity_poly.pdbx_strand_id
1 'polypeptide(L)'
;MGTSLALCVLGAGCSSVPTEPVSLVDHSLWSTNLEASEDPFDDRPQEVTCSELSYGQETTGGEENFEVDTTRCDYLTVAQPSLAPVAVGDTLHLRLWHFDLTAEEPAEAHAALRLGDEVLWEERIAIPNDATLLNPTWEAEHDFEEGEPLYFHLHNHGQNSWNLIELTVGGS
;
A
#
# COMPACT_ATOMS: atom_id res chain seq x y z
N MET A 1 -43.05 22.82 -31.35
CA MET A 1 -44.09 23.33 -30.44
C MET A 1 -44.26 22.31 -29.31
N GLY A 2 -44.10 22.74 -28.05
CA GLY A 2 -44.48 22.00 -26.82
C GLY A 2 -43.51 20.88 -26.42
N THR A 3 -42.51 21.06 -25.54
CA THR A 3 -42.53 21.41 -24.10
C THR A 3 -42.95 20.24 -23.19
N SER A 4 -41.92 19.68 -22.54
CA SER A 4 -41.81 19.17 -21.15
C SER A 4 -42.84 18.19 -20.57
N LEU A 5 -42.34 17.12 -19.94
CA LEU A 5 -42.08 17.13 -18.48
C LEU A 5 -41.20 15.94 -18.07
N ALA A 6 -40.04 16.25 -17.49
CA ALA A 6 -39.38 15.34 -16.55
C ALA A 6 -40.12 15.43 -15.22
N LEU A 7 -40.50 14.27 -14.65
CA LEU A 7 -40.94 14.18 -13.27
C LEU A 7 -40.67 12.77 -12.74
N CYS A 8 -39.53 12.60 -12.07
CA CYS A 8 -39.37 11.60 -11.03
C CYS A 8 -38.93 12.35 -9.78
N VAL A 9 -39.83 12.45 -8.81
CA VAL A 9 -39.59 13.04 -7.49
C VAL A 9 -40.09 12.05 -6.45
N LEU A 10 -39.23 11.83 -5.44
CA LEU A 10 -39.41 11.16 -4.13
C LEU A 10 -39.16 9.64 -4.05
N GLY A 11 -38.06 9.31 -3.35
CA GLY A 11 -38.17 8.45 -2.17
C GLY A 11 -37.78 6.99 -2.32
N ALA A 12 -36.59 6.70 -2.83
CA ALA A 12 -35.89 5.45 -2.51
C ALA A 12 -34.41 5.79 -2.45
N GLY A 13 -33.80 5.65 -1.27
CA GLY A 13 -32.34 5.62 -1.20
C GLY A 13 -31.88 4.57 -2.19
N CYS A 14 -31.01 4.96 -3.12
CA CYS A 14 -30.14 3.98 -3.75
C CYS A 14 -29.41 3.34 -2.58
N SER A 15 -29.86 2.17 -2.12
CA SER A 15 -29.01 1.26 -1.40
C SER A 15 -27.85 1.01 -2.36
N SER A 16 -26.75 1.74 -2.17
CA SER A 16 -25.47 1.31 -2.72
C SER A 16 -25.28 -0.08 -2.16
N VAL A 17 -25.45 -1.09 -3.02
CA VAL A 17 -24.96 -2.43 -2.69
C VAL A 17 -23.49 -2.22 -2.34
N PRO A 18 -23.02 -2.65 -1.16
CA PRO A 18 -21.59 -2.58 -0.86
C PRO A 18 -20.87 -3.27 -1.99
N THR A 19 -20.09 -2.51 -2.76
CA THR A 19 -19.21 -3.10 -3.76
C THR A 19 -18.20 -3.92 -2.97
N GLU A 20 -18.08 -5.20 -3.29
CA GLU A 20 -17.03 -6.05 -2.72
C GLU A 20 -15.69 -5.35 -2.90
N PRO A 21 -14.81 -5.32 -1.88
CA PRO A 21 -13.49 -4.74 -2.02
C PRO A 21 -12.74 -5.34 -3.21
N VAL A 22 -12.10 -4.48 -4.00
CA VAL A 22 -11.28 -4.86 -5.15
C VAL A 22 -9.82 -4.67 -4.80
N SER A 23 -8.99 -5.69 -5.02
CA SER A 23 -7.54 -5.57 -4.78
C SER A 23 -6.92 -4.57 -5.74
N LEU A 24 -6.03 -3.72 -5.21
CA LEU A 24 -5.15 -2.85 -6.00
C LEU A 24 -3.80 -3.50 -6.31
N VAL A 25 -3.49 -4.64 -5.68
CA VAL A 25 -2.19 -5.33 -5.77
C VAL A 25 -2.34 -6.80 -6.16
N ASP A 26 -1.36 -7.31 -6.88
CA ASP A 26 -1.02 -8.72 -7.00
C ASP A 26 0.44 -8.89 -6.55
N HIS A 27 0.68 -9.73 -5.55
CA HIS A 27 2.02 -9.88 -4.96
C HIS A 27 3.05 -10.51 -5.92
N SER A 28 2.61 -11.07 -7.04
CA SER A 28 3.48 -11.57 -8.11
C SER A 28 3.94 -10.51 -9.11
N LEU A 29 3.37 -9.29 -9.06
CA LEU A 29 3.63 -8.23 -10.04
C LEU A 29 4.63 -7.15 -9.59
N TRP A 30 5.15 -7.24 -8.37
CA TRP A 30 6.13 -6.28 -7.86
C TRP A 30 7.42 -6.30 -8.67
N SER A 31 7.77 -5.16 -9.26
CA SER A 31 9.04 -4.92 -9.94
C SER A 31 10.04 -4.31 -8.98
N THR A 32 11.24 -4.87 -8.94
CA THR A 32 12.39 -4.39 -8.16
C THR A 32 13.43 -3.69 -9.03
N ASN A 33 13.18 -3.59 -10.33
CA ASN A 33 14.06 -2.92 -11.31
C ASN A 33 13.77 -1.42 -11.38
N LEU A 34 13.65 -0.77 -10.24
CA LEU A 34 13.50 0.69 -10.15
C LEU A 34 14.89 1.32 -10.06
N GLU A 35 15.21 2.18 -11.01
CA GLU A 35 16.40 3.02 -10.92
C GLU A 35 16.25 4.03 -9.77
N ALA A 36 17.36 4.47 -9.18
CA ALA A 36 17.31 5.42 -8.06
C ALA A 36 16.62 6.75 -8.40
N SER A 37 16.56 7.14 -9.68
CA SER A 37 15.83 8.33 -10.15
C SER A 37 14.32 8.11 -10.33
N GLU A 38 13.86 6.86 -10.30
CA GLU A 38 12.44 6.49 -10.42
C GLU A 38 11.80 6.22 -9.05
N ASP A 39 12.63 6.11 -8.01
CA ASP A 39 12.22 5.97 -6.61
C ASP A 39 11.62 7.29 -6.11
N PRO A 40 10.32 7.35 -5.79
CA PRO A 40 9.65 8.59 -5.44
C PRO A 40 9.86 9.01 -3.98
N PHE A 41 10.65 8.27 -3.20
CA PHE A 41 10.89 8.52 -1.78
C PHE A 41 12.25 9.19 -1.55
N ASP A 42 12.24 10.31 -0.82
CA ASP A 42 13.41 11.19 -0.63
C ASP A 42 14.39 10.69 0.44
N ASP A 43 14.05 9.66 1.22
CA ASP A 43 14.85 9.14 2.32
C ASP A 43 15.78 7.99 1.92
N ARG A 44 15.96 7.77 0.61
CA ARG A 44 16.92 6.80 0.08
C ARG A 44 18.34 7.02 0.61
N PRO A 45 18.94 6.04 1.29
CA PRO A 45 20.31 6.16 1.77
C PRO A 45 21.31 6.13 0.60
N GLN A 46 22.51 6.69 0.83
CA GLN A 46 23.59 6.69 -0.16
C GLN A 46 24.04 5.28 -0.52
N GLU A 47 24.00 4.37 0.46
CA GLU A 47 24.31 2.96 0.32
C GLU A 47 23.06 2.17 0.72
N VAL A 48 22.58 1.32 -0.19
CA VAL A 48 21.45 0.41 0.05
C VAL A 48 22.00 -1.01 0.18
N THR A 49 21.66 -1.67 1.28
CA THR A 49 21.93 -3.09 1.49
C THR A 49 20.63 -3.85 1.41
N CYS A 50 20.30 -4.36 0.21
CA CYS A 50 19.13 -5.20 0.02
C CYS A 50 19.41 -6.32 -0.99
N SER A 51 19.31 -7.57 -0.54
CA SER A 51 19.48 -8.74 -1.41
C SER A 51 18.15 -9.14 -2.04
N GLU A 52 18.18 -9.63 -3.29
CA GLU A 52 16.99 -10.20 -3.95
C GLU A 52 16.37 -11.40 -3.20
N LEU A 53 17.10 -12.00 -2.25
CA LEU A 53 16.59 -13.07 -1.38
C LEU A 53 15.91 -12.55 -0.11
N SER A 54 15.79 -11.23 0.04
CA SER A 54 15.30 -10.56 1.25
C SER A 54 13.94 -9.92 1.05
N TYR A 55 13.30 -10.19 -0.08
CA TYR A 55 11.93 -9.80 -0.36
C TYR A 55 11.31 -10.74 -1.38
N GLY A 56 9.99 -10.77 -1.44
CA GLY A 56 9.27 -11.53 -2.46
C GLY A 56 7.85 -11.86 -2.06
N GLN A 57 7.13 -12.47 -3.00
CA GLN A 57 5.84 -13.07 -2.69
C GLN A 57 6.04 -14.28 -1.76
N GLU A 58 5.29 -14.29 -0.67
CA GLU A 58 5.27 -15.40 0.29
C GLU A 58 3.83 -15.79 0.63
N THR A 59 3.69 -16.92 1.32
CA THR A 59 2.41 -17.35 1.90
C THR A 59 2.58 -17.59 3.39
N THR A 60 2.09 -16.65 4.19
CA THR A 60 2.20 -16.66 5.65
C THR A 60 0.81 -16.78 6.24
N GLY A 61 0.59 -17.73 7.16
CA GLY A 61 -0.73 -17.94 7.77
C GLY A 61 -1.84 -18.39 6.81
N GLY A 62 -1.49 -18.78 5.58
CA GLY A 62 -2.44 -19.12 4.52
C GLY A 62 -2.88 -17.93 3.65
N GLU A 63 -2.28 -16.76 3.85
CA GLU A 63 -2.52 -15.55 3.06
C GLU A 63 -1.29 -15.23 2.20
N GLU A 64 -1.52 -14.90 0.94
CA GLU A 64 -0.48 -14.36 0.07
C GLU A 64 -0.11 -12.95 0.55
N ASN A 65 1.19 -12.64 0.52
CA ASN A 65 1.70 -11.35 0.90
C ASN A 65 3.00 -11.06 0.14
N PHE A 66 3.46 -9.81 0.20
CA PHE A 66 4.81 -9.44 -0.20
C PHE A 66 5.65 -9.18 1.05
N GLU A 67 6.61 -10.06 1.31
CA GLU A 67 7.51 -9.98 2.45
C GLU A 67 8.73 -9.11 2.13
N VAL A 68 9.22 -8.39 3.14
CA VAL A 68 10.56 -7.79 3.18
C VAL A 68 11.23 -8.20 4.50
N ASP A 69 12.32 -8.97 4.42
CA ASP A 69 13.20 -9.32 5.54
C ASP A 69 14.26 -8.23 5.71
N THR A 70 14.03 -7.35 6.68
CA THR A 70 14.88 -6.20 6.93
C THR A 70 16.18 -6.56 7.63
N THR A 71 16.35 -7.82 8.05
CA THR A 71 17.65 -8.33 8.51
C THR A 71 18.74 -8.18 7.44
N ARG A 72 18.33 -8.18 6.16
CA ARG A 72 19.22 -8.13 4.99
C ARG A 72 18.76 -7.16 3.91
N CYS A 73 17.76 -6.33 4.24
CA CYS A 73 17.20 -5.30 3.38
C CYS A 73 16.92 -4.05 4.21
N ASP A 74 17.83 -3.08 4.20
CA ASP A 74 17.63 -1.82 4.94
C ASP A 74 16.68 -0.87 4.22
N TYR A 75 16.56 -1.00 2.90
CA TYR A 75 15.79 -0.12 2.05
C TYR A 75 15.26 -0.85 0.82
N LEU A 76 13.96 -0.72 0.55
CA LEU A 76 13.31 -1.23 -0.64
C LEU A 76 12.16 -0.31 -1.07
N THR A 77 12.15 0.04 -2.35
CA THR A 77 10.94 0.51 -3.05
C THR A 77 10.67 -0.46 -4.19
N VAL A 78 9.44 -0.97 -4.26
CA VAL A 78 8.96 -1.79 -5.38
C VAL A 78 7.73 -1.14 -6.01
N ALA A 79 7.49 -1.40 -7.29
CA ALA A 79 6.35 -0.86 -8.00
C ALA A 79 5.59 -1.93 -8.79
N GLN A 80 4.28 -1.76 -8.91
CA GLN A 80 3.45 -2.48 -9.87
C GLN A 80 2.38 -1.55 -10.44
N PRO A 81 1.80 -1.83 -11.62
CA PRO A 81 0.57 -1.16 -12.05
C PRO A 81 -0.58 -1.48 -11.08
N SER A 82 -1.38 -0.49 -10.71
CA SER A 82 -2.61 -0.72 -9.93
C SER A 82 -3.59 -1.61 -10.72
N LEU A 83 -4.26 -2.53 -10.02
CA LEU A 83 -5.17 -3.49 -10.67
C LEU A 83 -6.59 -2.95 -10.91
N ALA A 84 -6.93 -1.80 -10.33
CA ALA A 84 -8.23 -1.18 -10.45
C ALA A 84 -8.09 0.35 -10.36
N PRO A 85 -9.03 1.11 -10.95
CA PRO A 85 -9.10 2.54 -10.74
C PRO A 85 -9.53 2.85 -9.29
N VAL A 86 -9.18 4.02 -8.81
CA VAL A 86 -9.63 4.56 -7.51
C VAL A 86 -10.32 5.88 -7.78
N ALA A 87 -11.56 6.03 -7.35
CA ALA A 87 -12.26 7.31 -7.45
C ALA A 87 -12.13 8.11 -6.15
N VAL A 88 -12.18 9.44 -6.27
CA VAL A 88 -12.27 10.32 -5.10
C VAL A 88 -13.46 9.94 -4.21
N GLY A 89 -13.21 9.79 -2.91
CA GLY A 89 -14.18 9.34 -1.92
C GLY A 89 -14.36 7.83 -1.82
N ASP A 90 -13.68 7.03 -2.66
CA ASP A 90 -13.62 5.59 -2.44
C ASP A 90 -12.91 5.29 -1.12
N THR A 91 -13.37 4.26 -0.43
CA THR A 91 -12.70 3.77 0.78
C THR A 91 -11.54 2.86 0.40
N LEU A 92 -10.35 3.20 0.86
CA LEU A 92 -9.14 2.39 0.76
C LEU A 92 -8.90 1.66 2.08
N HIS A 93 -8.44 0.42 2.00
CA HIS A 93 -8.10 -0.41 3.15
C HIS A 93 -6.75 -1.08 2.94
N LEU A 94 -5.89 -1.01 3.94
CA LEU A 94 -4.56 -1.62 3.96
C LEU A 94 -4.51 -2.68 5.06
N ARG A 95 -3.86 -3.81 4.79
CA ARG A 95 -3.31 -4.69 5.83
C ARG A 95 -1.82 -4.85 5.61
N LEU A 96 -1.05 -4.34 6.57
CA LEU A 96 0.40 -4.46 6.62
C LEU A 96 0.78 -4.99 8.00
N TRP A 97 1.50 -6.09 8.03
CA TRP A 97 1.96 -6.69 9.27
C TRP A 97 3.46 -6.55 9.41
N HIS A 98 3.94 -6.33 10.63
CA HIS A 98 5.35 -6.45 10.95
C HIS A 98 5.53 -7.27 12.23
N PHE A 99 6.62 -8.04 12.29
CA PHE A 99 7.04 -8.70 13.55
C PHE A 99 7.67 -7.68 14.51
N ASP A 100 8.19 -8.14 15.65
CA ASP A 100 8.85 -7.26 16.63
C ASP A 100 9.98 -6.47 15.95
N LEU A 101 9.87 -5.15 15.98
CA LEU A 101 10.88 -4.25 15.46
C LEU A 101 12.04 -4.19 16.46
N THR A 102 13.24 -4.62 16.04
CA THR A 102 14.43 -4.63 16.89
C THR A 102 15.65 -4.06 16.19
N ALA A 103 16.47 -3.32 16.94
CA ALA A 103 17.73 -2.75 16.48
C ALA A 103 18.72 -2.63 17.65
N GLU A 104 20.02 -2.52 17.36
CA GLU A 104 21.06 -2.33 18.39
C GLU A 104 20.93 -0.97 19.09
N GLU A 105 20.57 0.07 18.33
CA GLU A 105 20.34 1.43 18.80
C GLU A 105 18.93 1.88 18.41
N PRO A 106 18.31 2.82 19.15
CA PRO A 106 17.02 3.37 18.78
C PRO A 106 17.02 3.90 17.35
N ALA A 107 16.01 3.50 16.58
CA ALA A 107 15.88 3.83 15.16
C ALA A 107 14.40 4.08 14.80
N GLU A 108 14.14 4.27 13.52
CA GLU A 108 12.80 4.46 12.97
C GLU A 108 12.65 3.61 11.71
N ALA A 109 11.48 2.98 11.55
CA ALA A 109 11.04 2.40 10.29
C ALA A 109 10.13 3.39 9.58
N HIS A 110 10.26 3.49 8.26
CA HIS A 110 9.38 4.25 7.39
C HIS A 110 8.74 3.28 6.39
N ALA A 111 7.42 3.12 6.47
CA ALA A 111 6.64 2.30 5.56
C ALA A 111 5.63 3.19 4.85
N ALA A 112 5.50 3.05 3.53
CA ALA A 112 4.62 3.91 2.75
C ALA A 112 4.07 3.25 1.49
N LEU A 113 2.92 3.75 1.05
CA LEU A 113 2.26 3.45 -0.21
C LEU A 113 2.05 4.74 -0.99
N ARG A 114 2.43 4.75 -2.27
CA ARG A 114 2.20 5.86 -3.19
C ARG A 114 1.51 5.34 -4.45
N LEU A 115 0.50 6.02 -4.95
CA LEU A 115 -0.15 5.72 -6.23
C LEU A 115 -0.02 6.93 -7.15
N GLY A 116 0.55 6.73 -8.34
CA GLY A 116 0.94 7.82 -9.22
C GLY A 116 1.86 8.81 -8.49
N ASP A 117 1.41 10.05 -8.37
CA ASP A 117 2.15 11.13 -7.70
C ASP A 117 1.81 11.36 -6.23
N GLU A 118 0.89 10.57 -5.68
CA GLU A 118 0.24 10.86 -4.41
C GLU A 118 0.55 9.79 -3.36
N VAL A 119 0.93 10.23 -2.16
CA VAL A 119 1.14 9.33 -1.02
C VAL A 119 -0.23 8.93 -0.49
N LEU A 120 -0.59 7.65 -0.64
CA LEU A 120 -1.86 7.14 -0.14
C LEU A 120 -1.84 6.94 1.37
N TRP A 121 -0.70 6.47 1.88
CA TRP A 121 -0.50 6.18 3.28
C TRP A 121 0.99 6.16 3.60
N GLU A 122 1.38 6.68 4.77
CA GLU A 122 2.73 6.57 5.30
C GLU A 122 2.68 6.42 6.82
N GLU A 123 3.63 5.69 7.38
CA GLU A 123 3.83 5.61 8.82
C GLU A 123 5.32 5.55 9.18
N ARG A 124 5.67 6.24 10.26
CA ARG A 124 7.00 6.25 10.87
C ARG A 124 6.92 5.62 12.26
N ILE A 125 7.56 4.46 12.44
CA ILE A 125 7.45 3.65 13.65
C ILE A 125 8.79 3.61 14.37
N ALA A 126 8.80 4.05 15.64
CA ALA A 126 9.98 3.98 16.48
C ALA A 126 10.37 2.53 16.76
N ILE A 127 11.68 2.24 16.72
CA ILE A 127 12.27 0.93 17.02
C ILE A 127 12.99 1.03 18.38
N PRO A 128 12.70 0.16 19.36
CA PRO A 128 11.89 -1.06 19.25
C PRO A 128 10.37 -0.81 19.28
N ASN A 129 9.61 -1.73 18.66
CA ASN A 129 8.15 -1.77 18.67
C ASN A 129 7.67 -3.22 18.70
N ASP A 130 6.55 -3.50 19.37
CA ASP A 130 5.94 -4.83 19.39
C ASP A 130 5.32 -5.16 18.02
N ALA A 131 5.30 -6.45 17.65
CA ALA A 131 4.66 -6.92 16.44
C ALA A 131 3.21 -6.42 16.32
N THR A 132 2.88 -5.83 15.18
CA THR A 132 1.59 -5.15 14.98
C THR A 132 1.04 -5.42 13.58
N LEU A 133 -0.28 -5.63 13.51
CA LEU A 133 -1.04 -5.55 12.26
C LEU A 133 -1.57 -4.13 12.12
N LEU A 134 -1.02 -3.38 11.17
CA LEU A 134 -1.54 -2.11 10.71
C LEU A 134 -2.71 -2.40 9.77
N ASN A 135 -3.88 -1.85 10.11
CA ASN A 135 -5.12 -2.06 9.36
C ASN A 135 -5.92 -0.76 9.12
N PRO A 136 -5.30 0.30 8.58
CA PRO A 136 -5.98 1.57 8.39
C PRO A 136 -7.02 1.50 7.27
N THR A 137 -8.03 2.35 7.40
CA THR A 137 -9.03 2.64 6.37
C THR A 137 -9.14 4.15 6.21
N TRP A 138 -9.14 4.63 4.97
CA TRP A 138 -9.23 6.06 4.66
C TRP A 138 -10.00 6.30 3.37
N GLU A 139 -10.45 7.53 3.15
CA GLU A 139 -11.10 7.93 1.89
C GLU A 139 -10.03 8.45 0.91
N ALA A 140 -10.11 8.05 -0.36
CA ALA A 140 -9.22 8.54 -1.40
C ALA A 140 -9.48 10.02 -1.70
N GLU A 141 -8.44 10.84 -1.70
CA GLU A 141 -8.56 12.28 -1.97
C GLU A 141 -8.51 12.63 -3.47
N HIS A 142 -8.06 11.68 -4.29
CA HIS A 142 -7.80 11.86 -5.72
C HIS A 142 -8.32 10.69 -6.55
N ASP A 143 -8.61 10.97 -7.81
CA ASP A 143 -8.93 9.97 -8.82
C ASP A 143 -7.64 9.40 -9.41
N PHE A 144 -7.59 8.08 -9.60
CA PHE A 144 -6.50 7.36 -10.24
C PHE A 144 -7.05 6.40 -11.29
N GLU A 145 -6.41 6.36 -12.44
CA GLU A 145 -6.71 5.37 -13.48
C GLU A 145 -6.14 3.99 -13.10
N GLU A 146 -6.77 2.93 -13.62
CA GLU A 146 -6.20 1.58 -13.54
C GLU A 146 -4.84 1.54 -14.24
N GLY A 147 -3.88 0.84 -13.64
CA GLY A 147 -2.54 0.67 -14.18
C GLY A 147 -1.58 1.82 -13.87
N GLU A 148 -2.02 2.83 -13.11
CA GLU A 148 -1.10 3.82 -12.56
C GLU A 148 -0.05 3.16 -11.64
N PRO A 149 1.19 3.68 -11.58
CA PRO A 149 2.23 3.09 -10.75
C PRO A 149 1.87 3.14 -9.26
N LEU A 150 1.72 1.98 -8.65
CA LEU A 150 1.59 1.79 -7.21
C LEU A 150 2.95 1.37 -6.65
N TYR A 151 3.46 2.13 -5.70
CA TYR A 151 4.72 1.90 -5.01
C TYR A 151 4.46 1.40 -3.59
N PHE A 152 5.18 0.37 -3.18
CA PHE A 152 5.35 0.00 -1.78
C PHE A 152 6.79 0.27 -1.38
N HIS A 153 6.95 1.00 -0.28
CA HIS A 153 8.24 1.44 0.22
C HIS A 153 8.43 1.03 1.67
N LEU A 154 9.65 0.58 1.95
CA LEU A 154 10.12 0.28 3.28
C LEU A 154 11.58 0.72 3.45
N HIS A 155 11.81 1.53 4.47
CA HIS A 155 13.14 1.86 4.96
C HIS A 155 13.19 1.54 6.45
N ASN A 156 13.95 0.52 6.83
CA ASN A 156 13.93 -0.02 8.19
C ASN A 156 15.33 -0.41 8.65
N HIS A 157 15.83 0.29 9.66
CA HIS A 157 17.10 -0.04 10.32
C HIS A 157 16.88 -1.04 11.46
N GLY A 158 17.01 -2.33 11.18
CA GLY A 158 16.84 -3.37 12.20
C GLY A 158 16.40 -4.71 11.63
N GLN A 159 16.33 -5.72 12.51
CA GLN A 159 15.88 -7.06 12.14
C GLN A 159 14.37 -7.16 12.28
N ASN A 160 13.68 -7.43 11.18
CA ASN A 160 12.25 -7.65 11.15
C ASN A 160 11.82 -8.35 9.84
N SER A 161 10.58 -8.85 9.83
CA SER A 161 9.81 -9.22 8.65
C SER A 161 8.59 -8.30 8.54
N TRP A 162 8.43 -7.66 7.37
CA TRP A 162 7.29 -6.84 7.01
C TRP A 162 6.52 -7.51 5.89
N ASN A 163 5.20 -7.63 6.02
CA ASN A 163 4.34 -8.37 5.10
C ASN A 163 3.21 -7.45 4.66
N LEU A 164 3.29 -6.95 3.42
CA LEU A 164 2.15 -6.27 2.80
C LEU A 164 1.16 -7.36 2.38
N ILE A 165 0.01 -7.43 3.05
CA ILE A 165 -1.00 -8.49 2.88
C ILE A 165 -2.11 -8.03 1.93
N GLU A 166 -2.56 -6.79 2.07
CA GLU A 166 -3.72 -6.30 1.33
C GLU A 166 -3.62 -4.80 1.08
N LEU A 167 -3.98 -4.38 -0.13
CA LEU A 167 -4.43 -3.03 -0.41
C LEU A 167 -5.65 -3.12 -1.31
N THR A 168 -6.80 -2.68 -0.82
CA THR A 168 -8.09 -2.77 -1.52
C THR A 168 -8.77 -1.41 -1.63
N VAL A 169 -9.62 -1.27 -2.65
CA VAL A 169 -10.52 -0.13 -2.85
C VAL A 169 -11.97 -0.61 -2.83
N GLY A 170 -12.85 0.18 -2.23
CA GLY A 170 -14.26 -0.15 -2.02
C GLY A 170 -14.51 -0.97 -0.76
N GLY A 171 -15.79 -1.23 -0.48
CA GLY A 171 -16.25 -1.83 0.78
C GLY A 171 -16.41 -0.79 1.89
N SER A 172 -17.67 -0.34 2.09
CA SER A 172 -18.12 0.47 3.23
C SER A 172 -18.98 -0.36 4.18
#